data_AF-A0A940CR15-F1
#
_entry.id   AF-A0A940CR15-F1
#
_cell.length_a   1.000
_cell.length_b   1.000
_cell.length_c   1.000
_cell.angle_alpha   90.00
_cell.angle_beta   90.00
_cell.angle_gamma   90.00
#
_symmetry.space_group_name_H-M   'P 1'
#
loop_
_entity.id
_entity.type
_entity.pdbx_description
1 polymer ?
#
loop_
_entity_poly.entity_id
_entity_poly.type
_entity_poly.pdbx_seq_one_letter_code
_entity_poly.pdbx_strand_id
1 'polypeptide(L)'
;MTDIEKIDLLRARLGVSYREAKEALDAANGDVVEALIRLEEQRRSGEEIMTKIREWVRRGGRGRIKIKKGDRTVFELPAAVGAVGVLGALASAEVAVLGVVGLLTAMSKNYTLEFELSAEDPEPSQQ
;
A
#
# COMPACT_ATOMS: atom_id res chain seq x y z
N MET A 1 10.91 34.28 -5.04
CA MET A 1 10.99 32.86 -5.41
C MET A 1 9.85 32.55 -6.34
N THR A 2 10.16 32.09 -7.55
CA THR A 2 9.20 31.54 -8.50
C THR A 2 8.73 30.16 -8.04
N ASP A 3 7.61 29.68 -8.55
CA ASP A 3 7.08 28.35 -8.19
C ASP A 3 8.05 27.23 -8.54
N ILE A 4 8.80 27.37 -9.64
CA ILE A 4 9.84 26.41 -10.04
C ILE A 4 10.95 26.34 -8.99
N GLU A 5 11.47 27.49 -8.52
CA GLU A 5 12.52 27.51 -7.49
C GLU A 5 12.04 26.90 -6.17
N LYS A 6 10.77 27.10 -5.80
CA LYS A 6 10.15 26.49 -4.62
C LYS A 6 10.04 24.97 -4.77
N ILE A 7 9.58 24.49 -5.93
CA ILE A 7 9.47 23.07 -6.25
C ILE A 7 10.85 22.41 -6.21
N ASP A 8 11.86 23.02 -6.82
CA ASP A 8 13.21 22.46 -6.81
C ASP A 8 13.82 22.42 -5.41
N LEU A 9 13.49 23.38 -4.54
CA LEU A 9 13.88 23.35 -3.13
C LEU A 9 13.25 22.15 -2.40
N LEU A 10 11.94 21.90 -2.56
CA LEU A 10 11.26 20.75 -1.95
C LEU A 10 11.90 19.42 -2.39
N ARG A 11 12.17 19.29 -3.69
CA ARG A 11 12.84 18.11 -4.27
C ARG A 11 14.25 17.93 -3.74
N ALA A 12 15.03 19.00 -3.65
CA ALA A 12 16.40 18.96 -3.13
C ALA A 12 16.46 18.57 -1.65
N ARG A 13 15.45 18.97 -0.85
CA ARG A 13 15.39 18.67 0.58
C ARG A 13 14.90 17.26 0.88
N LEU A 14 13.86 16.80 0.19
CA LEU A 14 13.16 15.56 0.53
C LEU A 14 13.35 14.43 -0.49
N GLY A 15 13.96 14.70 -1.64
CA GLY A 15 14.15 13.71 -2.70
C GLY A 15 12.83 13.24 -3.32
N VAL A 16 11.82 14.11 -3.35
CA VAL A 16 10.50 13.83 -3.95
C VAL A 16 10.51 14.12 -5.46
N SER A 17 9.54 13.56 -6.19
CA SER A 17 9.34 13.85 -7.60
C SER A 17 8.83 15.28 -7.82
N TYR A 18 8.95 15.78 -9.05
CA TYR A 18 8.45 17.12 -9.41
C TYR A 18 6.93 17.24 -9.22
N ARG A 19 6.21 16.14 -9.48
CA ARG A 19 4.75 16.07 -9.30
C ARG A 19 4.38 16.19 -7.82
N GLU A 20 4.99 15.37 -6.97
CA GLU A 20 4.73 15.39 -5.52
C GLU A 20 5.07 16.76 -4.91
N ALA A 21 6.20 17.36 -5.32
CA ALA A 21 6.59 18.69 -4.87
C ALA A 21 5.59 19.77 -5.32
N LYS A 22 5.10 19.72 -6.57
CA LYS A 22 4.08 20.65 -7.06
C LYS A 22 2.76 20.48 -6.29
N GLU A 23 2.29 19.26 -6.12
CA GLU A 23 1.03 18.97 -5.41
C GLU A 23 1.08 19.43 -3.95
N ALA A 24 2.20 19.21 -3.27
CA ALA A 24 2.39 19.69 -1.90
C ALA A 24 2.43 21.22 -1.83
N LEU A 25 3.11 21.87 -2.78
CA LEU A 25 3.18 23.33 -2.85
C LEU A 25 1.81 23.95 -3.14
N ASP A 26 1.03 23.36 -4.06
CA ASP A 26 -0.33 23.79 -4.38
C ASP A 26 -1.25 23.61 -3.17
N ALA A 27 -1.19 22.47 -2.48
CA ALA A 27 -1.97 22.20 -1.27
C ALA A 27 -1.60 23.14 -0.11
N ALA A 28 -0.36 23.61 -0.06
CA ALA A 28 0.14 24.59 0.89
C ALA A 28 -0.09 26.05 0.44
N ASN A 29 -0.86 26.28 -0.63
CA ASN A 29 -1.11 27.61 -1.20
C ASN A 29 0.18 28.41 -1.47
N GLY A 30 1.25 27.72 -1.89
CA GLY A 30 2.53 28.34 -2.20
C GLY A 30 3.46 28.56 -1.00
N ASP A 31 3.07 28.16 0.21
CA ASP A 31 3.95 28.16 1.40
C ASP A 31 4.89 26.94 1.36
N VAL A 32 6.20 27.22 1.33
CA VAL A 32 7.23 26.18 1.22
C VAL A 32 7.42 25.43 2.54
N VAL A 33 7.27 26.10 3.68
CA VAL A 33 7.45 25.47 5.00
C VAL A 33 6.30 24.51 5.26
N GLU A 34 5.07 24.93 4.99
CA GLU A 34 3.89 24.08 5.12
C GLU A 34 3.96 22.87 4.16
N ALA A 35 4.42 23.10 2.91
CA ALA A 35 4.64 22.01 1.95
C ALA A 35 5.70 21.01 2.43
N LEU A 36 6.79 21.47 3.06
CA LEU A 36 7.81 20.60 3.66
C LEU A 36 7.23 19.76 4.79
N ILE A 37 6.53 20.39 5.75
CA ILE A 37 5.90 19.71 6.88
C ILE A 37 4.97 18.60 6.37
N ARG A 38 4.10 18.93 5.41
CA ARG A 38 3.16 17.99 4.81
C ARG A 38 3.84 16.78 4.17
N LEU A 39 4.90 17.01 3.40
CA LEU A 39 5.66 15.93 2.74
C LEU A 39 6.40 15.04 3.76
N GLU A 40 6.94 15.62 4.84
CA GLU A 40 7.58 14.88 5.93
C GLU A 40 6.59 14.01 6.68
N GLU A 41 5.41 14.54 7.02
CA GLU A 41 4.33 13.80 7.67
C GLU A 41 3.83 12.64 6.79
N GLN A 42 3.65 12.87 5.50
CA GLN A 42 3.21 11.84 4.56
C GLN A 42 4.24 10.70 4.46
N ARG A 43 5.54 11.02 4.42
CA ARG A 43 6.61 10.00 4.46
C ARG A 43 6.59 9.21 5.75
N ARG A 44 6.52 9.88 6.90
CA ARG A 44 6.49 9.24 8.21
C ARG A 44 5.30 8.30 8.36
N SER A 45 4.12 8.73 7.93
CA SER A 45 2.91 7.89 7.93
C SER A 45 3.11 6.64 7.06
N GLY A 46 3.69 6.79 5.87
CA GLY A 46 4.03 5.67 4.99
C GLY A 46 5.02 4.68 5.63
N GLU A 47 6.06 5.17 6.30
CA GLU A 47 7.04 4.33 7.00
C GLU A 47 6.44 3.60 8.20
N GLU A 48 5.58 4.26 8.98
CA GLU A 48 4.87 3.65 10.11
C GLU A 48 3.91 2.53 9.63
N ILE A 49 3.14 2.79 8.57
CA ILE A 49 2.28 1.78 7.94
C ILE A 49 3.11 0.61 7.40
N MET A 50 4.20 0.90 6.68
CA MET A 50 5.10 -0.12 6.14
C MET A 50 5.73 -0.98 7.24
N THR A 51 6.10 -0.35 8.37
CA THR A 51 6.64 -1.05 9.54
C THR A 51 5.60 -2.00 10.13
N LYS A 52 4.36 -1.55 10.33
CA LYS A 52 3.25 -2.38 10.81
C LYS A 52 2.96 -3.55 9.87
N ILE A 53 2.92 -3.31 8.55
CA ILE A 53 2.72 -4.36 7.55
C ILE A 53 3.85 -5.38 7.61
N ARG A 54 5.11 -4.92 7.64
CA ARG A 54 6.29 -5.81 7.71
C ARG A 54 6.28 -6.66 8.97
N GLU A 55 5.92 -6.08 10.11
CA GLU A 55 5.83 -6.78 11.38
C GLU A 55 4.69 -7.81 11.36
N TRP A 56 3.52 -7.43 10.84
CA TRP A 56 2.39 -8.34 10.65
C TRP A 56 2.76 -9.52 9.74
N VAL A 57 3.46 -9.29 8.62
CA VAL A 57 3.97 -10.37 7.75
C VAL A 57 4.98 -11.24 8.51
N ARG A 58 5.95 -10.65 9.22
CA ARG A 58 6.94 -11.38 10.02
C ARG A 58 6.32 -12.25 11.11
N ARG A 59 5.25 -11.77 11.74
CA ARG A 59 4.48 -12.51 12.77
C ARG A 59 3.55 -13.58 12.19
N GLY A 60 3.52 -13.77 10.87
CA GLY A 60 2.65 -14.74 10.22
C GLY A 60 1.20 -14.29 10.21
N GLY A 61 0.97 -13.03 9.80
CA GLY A 61 -0.33 -12.38 9.68
C GLY A 61 -1.48 -13.34 9.34
N ARG A 62 -2.35 -13.59 10.32
CA ARG A 62 -3.38 -14.65 10.29
C ARG A 62 -4.58 -14.37 9.39
N GLY A 63 -4.58 -13.24 8.68
CA GLY A 63 -5.66 -12.91 7.73
C GLY A 63 -5.68 -13.89 6.56
N ARG A 64 -6.88 -14.18 6.03
CA ARG A 64 -7.06 -15.09 4.89
C ARG A 64 -7.87 -14.41 3.79
N ILE A 65 -7.43 -14.59 2.54
CA ILE A 65 -8.16 -14.18 1.35
C ILE A 65 -8.86 -15.43 0.82
N LYS A 66 -10.19 -15.37 0.71
CA LYS A 66 -11.02 -16.45 0.19
C LYS A 66 -11.58 -16.05 -1.16
N ILE A 67 -11.46 -16.96 -2.14
CA ILE A 67 -12.17 -16.86 -3.42
C ILE A 67 -13.34 -17.84 -3.32
N LYS A 68 -14.57 -17.32 -3.39
CA LYS A 68 -15.79 -18.12 -3.39
C LYS A 68 -16.38 -18.22 -4.79
N LYS A 69 -17.16 -19.26 -5.06
CA LYS A 69 -18.05 -19.40 -6.22
C LYS A 69 -19.44 -19.74 -5.70
N GLY A 70 -20.35 -18.76 -5.70
CA GLY A 70 -21.56 -18.85 -4.87
C GLY A 70 -21.18 -18.98 -3.38
N ASP A 71 -21.75 -19.94 -2.66
CA ASP A 71 -21.48 -20.14 -1.23
C ASP A 71 -20.23 -20.99 -0.92
N ARG A 72 -19.56 -21.54 -1.94
CA ARG A 72 -18.41 -22.44 -1.76
C ARG A 72 -17.10 -21.71 -1.93
N THR A 73 -16.21 -21.78 -0.93
CA THR A 73 -14.80 -21.40 -1.07
C THR A 73 -14.09 -22.36 -2.00
N VAL A 74 -13.52 -21.83 -3.09
CA VAL A 74 -12.75 -22.60 -4.08
C VAL A 74 -11.25 -22.45 -3.91
N PHE A 75 -10.81 -21.36 -3.27
CA PHE A 75 -9.40 -21.10 -3.01
C PHE A 75 -9.25 -20.25 -1.74
N GLU A 76 -8.21 -20.53 -0.96
CA GLU A 76 -7.92 -19.81 0.28
C GLU A 76 -6.41 -19.66 0.44
N LEU A 77 -5.95 -18.43 0.63
CA LEU A 77 -4.53 -18.11 0.82
C LEU A 77 -4.34 -17.17 2.01
N PRO A 78 -3.21 -17.27 2.76
CA PRO A 78 -2.87 -16.27 3.76
C PRO A 78 -2.75 -14.89 3.11
N ALA A 79 -3.35 -13.86 3.72
CA ALA A 79 -3.31 -12.49 3.22
C ALA A 79 -1.87 -11.96 3.10
N ALA A 80 -0.94 -12.46 3.92
CA ALA A 80 0.49 -12.16 3.80
C ALA A 80 1.07 -12.59 2.44
N VAL A 81 0.64 -13.75 1.91
CA VAL A 81 1.06 -14.21 0.57
C VAL A 81 0.50 -13.27 -0.51
N GLY A 82 -0.74 -12.80 -0.34
CA GLY A 82 -1.34 -11.79 -1.23
C GLY A 82 -0.55 -10.48 -1.25
N ALA A 83 -0.15 -9.96 -0.09
CA ALA A 83 0.66 -8.74 0.01
C ALA A 83 2.04 -8.89 -0.68
N VAL A 84 2.71 -10.04 -0.52
CA VAL A 84 3.96 -10.34 -1.23
C VAL A 84 3.74 -10.37 -2.74
N GLY A 85 2.63 -10.96 -3.20
CA GLY A 85 2.26 -10.97 -4.62
C GLY A 85 2.09 -9.57 -5.20
N VAL A 86 1.41 -8.67 -4.47
CA VAL A 86 1.24 -7.26 -4.90
C VAL A 86 2.59 -6.53 -4.97
N LEU A 87 3.45 -6.68 -3.96
CA LEU A 87 4.78 -6.08 -3.97
C LEU A 87 5.63 -6.59 -5.14
N GLY A 88 5.57 -7.89 -5.44
CA GLY A 88 6.25 -8.47 -6.61
C GLY A 88 5.73 -7.96 -7.94
N ALA A 89 4.41 -7.77 -8.07
CA ALA A 89 3.79 -7.20 -9.27
C ALA A 89 4.19 -5.73 -9.49
N LEU A 90 4.36 -4.94 -8.43
CA LEU A 90 4.86 -3.57 -8.54
C LEU A 90 6.36 -3.53 -8.90
N ALA A 91 7.12 -4.53 -8.46
CA ALA A 91 8.55 -4.62 -8.77
C ALA A 91 8.83 -5.01 -10.23
N SER A 92 7.90 -5.70 -10.91
CA SER A 92 8.08 -6.11 -12.31
C SER A 92 6.76 -6.20 -13.08
N ALA A 93 6.72 -5.53 -14.23
CA ALA A 93 5.55 -5.51 -15.12
C ALA A 93 5.17 -6.90 -15.66
N GLU A 94 6.14 -7.82 -15.79
CA GLU A 94 5.91 -9.18 -16.28
C GLU A 94 5.12 -10.04 -15.29
N VAL A 95 5.38 -9.89 -13.99
CA VAL A 95 4.62 -10.59 -12.92
C VAL A 95 3.22 -10.01 -12.78
N ALA A 96 3.04 -8.72 -13.06
CA ALA A 96 1.74 -8.05 -13.02
C ALA A 96 0.74 -8.61 -14.06
N VAL A 97 1.22 -8.96 -15.27
CA VAL A 97 0.37 -9.49 -16.35
C VAL A 97 -0.29 -10.81 -15.95
N LEU A 98 0.44 -11.71 -15.28
CA LEU A 98 -0.12 -12.97 -14.77
C LEU A 98 -1.19 -12.72 -13.68
N GLY A 99 -0.97 -11.71 -12.83
CA GLY A 99 -1.93 -11.30 -11.82
C GLY A 99 -3.26 -10.80 -12.41
N VAL A 100 -3.20 -9.94 -13.43
CA VAL A 100 -4.39 -9.37 -14.09
C VAL A 100 -5.19 -10.44 -14.84
N VAL A 101 -4.54 -11.31 -15.60
CA VAL A 101 -5.23 -12.40 -16.34
C VAL A 101 -5.90 -13.39 -15.37
N GLY A 102 -5.24 -13.72 -14.25
CA GLY A 102 -5.83 -14.56 -13.20
C GLY A 102 -7.05 -13.93 -12.54
N LEU A 103 -6.97 -12.65 -12.17
CA LEU A 103 -8.09 -11.89 -11.58
C LEU A 103 -9.27 -11.75 -12.54
N LEU A 104 -9.03 -11.42 -13.81
CA LEU A 104 -10.09 -11.31 -14.83
C LEU A 104 -10.79 -12.65 -15.09
N THR A 105 -10.04 -13.76 -15.05
CA THR A 105 -10.61 -15.11 -15.15
C THR A 105 -11.48 -15.43 -13.95
N ALA A 106 -11.07 -15.06 -12.73
CA ALA A 106 -11.92 -15.20 -11.54
C ALA A 106 -13.18 -14.32 -11.63
N MET A 107 -13.09 -13.10 -12.18
CA MET A 107 -14.27 -12.24 -12.36
C MET A 107 -15.29 -12.82 -13.36
N SER A 108 -14.91 -13.79 -14.20
CA SER A 108 -15.82 -14.48 -15.10
C SER A 108 -16.51 -15.70 -14.41
N LYS A 109 -17.84 -15.60 -14.25
CA LYS A 109 -18.78 -16.52 -13.56
C LYS A 109 -18.71 -16.55 -12.02
N ASN A 110 -19.50 -15.69 -11.36
CA ASN A 110 -19.95 -15.80 -9.96
C ASN A 110 -18.87 -16.03 -8.89
N TYR A 111 -17.61 -15.60 -9.12
CA TYR A 111 -16.62 -15.63 -8.05
C TYR A 111 -16.63 -14.32 -7.26
N THR A 112 -16.62 -14.43 -5.94
CA THR A 112 -16.57 -13.30 -5.00
C THR A 112 -15.29 -13.39 -4.18
N LEU A 113 -14.60 -12.26 -4.03
CA LEU A 113 -13.44 -12.13 -3.16
C LEU A 113 -13.89 -11.68 -1.77
N GLU A 114 -13.56 -12.47 -0.75
CA GLU A 114 -13.78 -12.11 0.65
C GLU A 114 -12.44 -12.01 1.37
N PHE A 115 -12.28 -10.95 2.16
CA PHE A 115 -11.11 -10.70 2.97
C PHE A 115 -11.51 -10.92 4.43
N GLU A 116 -11.05 -12.02 5.03
CA GLU A 116 -11.13 -12.22 6.46
C GLU A 116 -9.85 -11.68 7.09
N LEU A 117 -9.88 -10.39 7.41
CA LEU A 117 -8.88 -9.78 8.28
C LEU A 117 -9.21 -10.19 9.71
N SER A 118 -8.62 -11.29 10.19
CA SER A 118 -8.55 -11.54 11.64
C SER A 118 -7.63 -10.49 12.24
N ALA A 119 -8.21 -9.36 12.65
CA ALA A 119 -7.62 -8.45 13.61
C ALA A 119 -7.72 -9.10 15.00
N GLU A 120 -6.95 -10.16 15.23
CA GLU A 120 -6.61 -10.50 16.60
C GLU A 120 -5.36 -9.69 16.93
N ASP A 121 -5.59 -8.63 17.71
CA ASP A 121 -4.53 -8.11 18.58
C ASP A 121 -3.98 -9.31 19.38
N PRO A 122 -2.66 -9.47 19.48
CA PRO A 122 -2.13 -10.47 20.39
C PRO A 122 -2.59 -10.08 21.79
N GLU A 123 -3.45 -10.90 22.40
CA GLU A 123 -3.68 -10.88 23.84
C GLU A 123 -2.30 -10.84 24.52
N PRO A 124 -2.03 -9.86 25.40
CA PRO A 124 -0.76 -9.81 26.10
C PRO A 124 -0.61 -11.12 26.88
N SER A 125 0.38 -11.92 26.48
CA SER A 125 0.75 -13.13 27.20
C SER A 125 1.18 -12.73 28.60
N GLN A 126 0.29 -12.94 29.57
CA GLN A 126 0.61 -12.95 30.99
C GLN A 126 1.53 -14.13 31.25
N GLN A 127 2.84 -13.87 31.42
CA GLN A 127 3.78 -14.77 32.09
C GLN A 127 4.74 -13.92 32.93
#